data_AF-A0A3N7H3K3-F1
#
_entry.id   AF-A0A3N7H3K3-F1
#
_cell.length_a   1.000
_cell.length_b   1.000
_cell.length_c   1.000
_cell.angle_alpha   90.00
_cell.angle_beta   90.00
_cell.angle_gamma   90.00
#
_symmetry.space_group_name_H-M   'P 1'
#
loop_
_entity.id
_entity.type
_entity.pdbx_description
1 polymer ?
#
loop_
_entity_poly.entity_id
_entity_poly.type
_entity_poly.pdbx_seq_one_letter_code
_entity_poly.pdbx_strand_id
1 'polypeptide(L)'
;NSSPKFEGENDWGIQPIILKYKNKDGGGNFVNGLTPDYQISETVPFAPMGSRSDPLIATALGVIDPSMQVEMQRQMDIGRRRQLPGVKLLDEANKDLSNPRPLDVTRTLNKTPLNLR
;
A
#
# COMPACT_ATOMS: atom_id res chain seq x y z
N ASN A 1 36.57 -13.56 -21.38
CA ASN A 1 35.56 -14.26 -22.18
C ASN A 1 35.60 -13.73 -23.60
N SER A 2 36.56 -14.15 -24.39
CA SER A 2 36.50 -14.07 -25.85
C SER A 2 36.48 -15.52 -26.33
N SER A 3 35.47 -15.87 -27.14
CA SER A 3 35.41 -17.21 -27.71
C SER A 3 36.50 -17.31 -28.80
N PRO A 4 37.08 -18.51 -29.05
CA PRO A 4 38.14 -18.71 -30.05
C PRO A 4 37.75 -18.33 -31.48
N LYS A 5 36.45 -18.06 -31.72
CA LYS A 5 35.90 -17.71 -33.03
C LYS A 5 36.33 -16.32 -33.51
N PHE A 6 36.76 -15.44 -32.61
CA PHE A 6 37.04 -14.03 -32.90
C PHE A 6 38.51 -13.65 -32.69
N GLU A 7 39.44 -14.62 -32.72
CA GLU A 7 40.88 -14.32 -32.65
C GLU A 7 41.30 -13.44 -33.86
N GLY A 8 41.68 -12.20 -33.59
CA GLY A 8 42.08 -11.21 -34.61
C GLY A 8 40.96 -10.27 -35.07
N GLU A 9 39.74 -10.42 -34.54
CA GLU A 9 38.63 -9.49 -34.79
C GLU A 9 38.45 -8.48 -33.64
N ASN A 10 37.87 -7.33 -33.96
CA ASN A 10 37.56 -6.29 -33.00
C ASN A 10 36.33 -6.68 -32.16
N ASP A 11 36.50 -6.88 -30.85
CA ASP A 11 35.42 -7.21 -29.89
C ASP A 11 34.65 -5.96 -29.41
N TRP A 12 34.44 -5.00 -30.30
CA TRP A 12 33.69 -3.77 -30.02
C TRP A 12 32.73 -3.44 -31.16
N GLY A 13 31.54 -2.96 -30.81
CA GLY A 13 30.49 -2.60 -31.75
C GLY A 13 29.99 -1.18 -31.53
N ILE A 14 29.53 -0.53 -32.60
CA ILE A 14 28.84 0.78 -32.54
C ILE A 14 27.35 0.54 -32.67
N GLN A 15 26.55 1.24 -31.87
CA GLN A 15 25.10 1.31 -32.03
C GLN A 15 24.71 2.69 -32.58
N PRO A 16 24.67 2.88 -33.92
CA PRO A 16 24.30 4.16 -34.51
C PRO A 16 22.80 4.43 -34.37
N ILE A 17 22.44 5.70 -34.14
CA ILE A 17 21.05 6.16 -34.24
C ILE A 17 20.75 6.38 -35.73
N ILE A 18 20.01 5.45 -36.32
CA ILE A 18 19.74 5.46 -37.77
C ILE A 18 18.40 6.11 -38.14
N LEU A 19 17.50 6.31 -37.17
CA LEU A 19 16.15 6.79 -37.40
C LEU A 19 15.70 7.73 -36.28
N LYS A 20 14.83 8.68 -36.64
CA LYS A 20 14.11 9.52 -35.70
C LYS A 20 12.63 9.18 -35.75
N TYR A 21 12.02 9.00 -34.58
CA TYR A 21 10.58 8.79 -34.47
C TYR A 21 9.85 10.12 -34.25
N LYS A 22 8.59 10.15 -34.68
CA LYS A 22 7.63 11.22 -34.45
C LYS A 22 6.35 10.61 -33.90
N ASN A 23 5.62 11.36 -33.08
CA ASN A 23 4.31 10.97 -32.59
C ASN A 23 3.25 11.15 -33.70
N LYS A 24 1.99 10.80 -33.38
CA LYS A 24 0.84 10.92 -34.30
C LYS A 24 0.63 12.34 -34.85
N ASP A 25 1.07 13.36 -34.12
CA ASP A 25 0.92 14.77 -34.46
C ASP A 25 2.13 15.32 -35.23
N GLY A 26 3.08 14.45 -35.61
CA GLY A 26 4.31 14.83 -36.29
C GLY A 26 5.36 15.49 -35.39
N GLY A 27 5.07 15.61 -34.09
CA GLY A 27 6.00 16.07 -33.06
C GLY A 27 7.07 15.02 -32.78
N GLY A 28 8.33 15.44 -32.71
CA GLY A 28 9.47 14.56 -32.40
C GLY A 28 10.59 15.37 -31.74
N ASN A 29 11.79 14.79 -31.66
CA ASN A 29 12.93 15.40 -30.96
C ASN A 29 12.58 15.76 -29.51
N PHE A 30 12.07 14.79 -28.75
CA PHE A 30 11.82 14.91 -27.31
C PHE A 30 13.13 14.97 -26.52
N VAL A 31 13.96 16.01 -26.76
CA VAL A 31 15.29 16.16 -26.15
C VAL A 31 15.19 16.18 -24.62
N ASN A 32 14.12 16.76 -24.09
CA ASN A 32 13.84 16.85 -22.66
C ASN A 32 12.83 15.80 -22.17
N GLY A 33 12.58 14.75 -22.97
CA GLY A 33 11.59 13.72 -22.67
C GLY A 33 10.15 14.11 -23.03
N LEU A 34 9.20 13.28 -22.58
CA LEU A 34 7.77 13.51 -22.73
C LEU A 34 7.22 14.16 -21.47
N THR A 35 6.41 15.21 -21.63
CA THR A 35 5.69 15.83 -20.51
C THR A 35 4.50 14.95 -20.12
N PRO A 36 4.37 14.53 -18.86
CA PRO A 36 3.22 13.76 -18.42
C PRO A 36 1.98 14.65 -18.28
N ASP A 37 0.79 14.09 -18.51
CA ASP A 37 -0.47 14.78 -18.25
C ASP A 37 -0.71 14.99 -16.74
N TYR A 38 -0.23 14.04 -15.92
CA TYR A 38 -0.35 14.06 -14.47
C TYR A 38 1.06 14.06 -13.85
N GLN A 39 1.51 15.22 -13.39
CA GLN A 39 2.81 15.37 -12.74
C GLN A 39 2.71 14.95 -11.27
N ILE A 40 3.26 13.78 -10.95
CA ILE A 40 3.32 13.24 -9.58
C ILE A 40 4.79 12.95 -9.23
N SER A 41 5.14 13.16 -7.96
CA SER A 41 6.47 12.85 -7.44
C SER A 41 6.37 11.85 -6.30
N GLU A 42 7.20 10.83 -6.35
CA GLU A 42 7.44 9.92 -5.24
C GLU A 42 8.48 10.49 -4.28
N THR A 43 8.46 10.01 -3.03
CA THR A 43 9.40 10.46 -1.98
C THR A 43 9.97 9.25 -1.26
N VAL A 44 11.16 9.40 -0.68
CA VAL A 44 11.81 8.34 0.09
C VAL A 44 11.20 8.20 1.49
N PRO A 45 11.03 6.97 2.01
CA PRO A 45 11.35 5.70 1.35
C PRO A 45 10.32 5.35 0.26
N PHE A 46 10.81 4.83 -0.87
CA PHE A 46 9.93 4.40 -1.96
C PHE A 46 9.05 3.23 -1.52
N ALA A 47 7.83 3.20 -2.02
CA ALA A 47 6.93 2.06 -1.81
C ALA A 47 7.43 0.83 -2.58
N PRO A 48 7.09 -0.39 -2.14
CA PRO A 48 7.35 -1.59 -2.93
C PRO A 48 6.68 -1.50 -4.31
N MET A 49 7.35 -2.04 -5.34
CA MET A 49 6.84 -2.03 -6.71
C MET A 49 5.44 -2.65 -6.79
N GLY A 50 4.50 -1.93 -7.42
CA GLY A 50 3.10 -2.34 -7.56
C GLY A 50 2.24 -2.13 -6.32
N SER A 51 2.77 -1.54 -5.24
CA SER A 51 1.98 -1.19 -4.07
C SER A 51 0.97 -0.08 -4.38
N ARG A 52 -0.24 -0.20 -3.84
CA ARG A 52 -1.25 0.89 -3.86
C ARG A 52 -0.86 2.09 -3.00
N SER A 53 0.16 1.94 -2.14
CA SER A 53 0.71 3.04 -1.35
C SER A 53 1.68 3.92 -2.15
N ASP A 54 2.10 3.50 -3.34
CA ASP A 54 2.90 4.30 -4.25
C ASP A 54 2.02 5.43 -4.85
N PRO A 55 2.42 6.72 -4.76
CA PRO A 55 1.63 7.81 -5.29
C PRO A 55 1.44 7.74 -6.83
N LEU A 56 2.42 7.20 -7.58
CA LEU A 56 2.32 7.02 -9.03
C LEU A 56 1.26 5.98 -9.36
N ILE A 57 1.28 4.83 -8.67
CA ILE A 57 0.32 3.74 -8.88
C ILE A 57 -1.08 4.15 -8.41
N ALA A 58 -1.20 4.78 -7.24
CA ALA A 58 -2.47 5.25 -6.72
C ALA A 58 -3.15 6.24 -7.67
N THR A 59 -2.36 7.18 -8.23
CA THR A 59 -2.86 8.15 -9.20
C THR A 59 -3.28 7.45 -10.50
N ALA A 60 -2.45 6.55 -11.03
CA ALA A 60 -2.78 5.80 -12.24
C ALA A 60 -4.07 4.98 -12.08
N LEU A 61 -4.22 4.25 -10.97
CA LEU A 61 -5.43 3.48 -10.67
C LEU A 61 -6.66 4.39 -10.58
N GLY A 62 -6.54 5.56 -9.95
CA GLY A 62 -7.65 6.50 -9.85
C GLY A 62 -8.04 7.17 -11.18
N VAL A 63 -7.09 7.37 -12.08
CA VAL A 63 -7.35 7.90 -13.43
C VAL A 63 -7.98 6.83 -14.34
N ILE A 64 -7.51 5.58 -14.25
CA ILE A 64 -8.02 4.45 -15.03
C ILE A 64 -9.41 4.01 -14.54
N ASP A 65 -9.57 3.88 -13.22
CA ASP A 65 -10.81 3.47 -12.58
C ASP A 65 -11.10 4.34 -11.34
N PRO A 66 -11.96 5.37 -11.48
CA PRO A 66 -12.34 6.25 -10.38
C PRO A 66 -12.97 5.54 -9.18
N SER A 67 -13.59 4.37 -9.36
CA SER A 67 -14.19 3.61 -8.27
C SER A 67 -13.15 3.10 -7.27
N MET A 68 -11.92 2.83 -7.74
CA MET A 68 -10.81 2.41 -6.90
C MET A 68 -10.37 3.50 -5.91
N GLN A 69 -10.55 4.78 -6.23
CA GLN A 69 -10.25 5.87 -5.29
C GLN A 69 -11.10 5.78 -4.03
N VAL A 70 -12.39 5.45 -4.21
CA VAL A 70 -13.34 5.29 -3.09
C VAL A 70 -12.95 4.11 -2.22
N GLU A 71 -12.51 3.00 -2.81
CA GLU A 71 -12.03 1.83 -2.05
C GLU A 71 -10.77 2.15 -1.25
N MET A 72 -9.79 2.81 -1.87
CA MET A 72 -8.55 3.21 -1.19
C MET A 72 -8.83 4.19 -0.03
N GLN A 73 -9.73 5.16 -0.23
CA GLN A 73 -10.18 6.06 0.84
C GLN A 73 -10.84 5.30 1.98
N ARG A 74 -11.75 4.36 1.68
CA ARG A 74 -12.41 3.51 2.70
C ARG A 74 -11.41 2.70 3.51
N GLN A 75 -10.40 2.11 2.87
CA GLN A 75 -9.36 1.34 3.56
C GLN A 75 -8.55 2.23 4.52
N MET A 76 -8.19 3.44 4.09
CA MET A 76 -7.45 4.41 4.91
C MET A 76 -8.30 4.93 6.09
N ASP A 77 -9.59 5.18 5.88
CA ASP A 77 -10.51 5.64 6.92
C ASP A 77 -10.77 4.57 7.99
N ILE A 78 -10.91 3.30 7.62
CA ILE A 78 -11.09 2.20 8.58
C ILE A 78 -9.84 2.04 9.46
N GLY A 79 -8.64 2.18 8.87
CA GLY A 79 -7.37 2.16 9.61
C GLY A 79 -7.27 3.28 10.63
N ARG A 80 -7.63 4.52 10.25
CA ARG A 80 -7.68 5.66 11.19
C ARG A 80 -8.73 5.47 12.28
N ARG A 81 -9.91 4.96 11.96
CA ARG A 81 -11.00 4.80 12.92
C ARG A 81 -10.63 3.82 14.06
N ARG A 82 -9.91 2.75 13.77
CA ARG A 82 -9.35 1.84 14.80
C ARG A 82 -8.30 2.50 15.70
N GLN A 83 -7.59 3.51 15.20
CA GLN A 83 -6.54 4.18 15.97
C GLN A 83 -7.06 5.29 16.89
N LEU A 84 -8.30 5.75 16.70
CA LEU A 84 -8.93 6.76 17.55
C LEU A 84 -9.00 6.24 19.01
N PRO A 85 -8.62 7.08 19.99
CA PRO A 85 -8.52 6.66 21.40
C PRO A 85 -9.86 6.13 21.94
N GLY A 86 -10.99 6.72 21.51
CA GLY A 86 -12.32 6.25 21.90
C GLY A 86 -12.67 4.85 21.38
N VAL A 87 -12.21 4.46 20.20
CA VAL A 87 -12.47 3.11 19.64
C VAL A 87 -11.60 2.06 20.32
N LYS A 88 -10.35 2.40 20.65
CA LYS A 88 -9.47 1.52 21.45
C LYS A 88 -10.05 1.23 22.83
N LEU A 89 -10.59 2.24 23.52
CA LEU A 89 -11.27 2.06 24.80
C LEU A 89 -12.47 1.12 24.69
N LEU A 90 -13.25 1.22 23.61
CA LEU A 90 -14.40 0.34 23.38
C LEU A 90 -13.96 -1.11 23.10
N ASP A 91 -12.90 -1.31 22.32
CA ASP A 91 -12.33 -2.63 22.06
C ASP A 91 -11.76 -3.25 23.34
N GLU A 92 -11.09 -2.47 24.18
CA GLU A 92 -10.57 -2.89 25.49
C GLU A 92 -11.71 -3.25 26.46
N ALA A 93 -12.77 -2.44 26.52
CA ALA A 93 -13.95 -2.72 27.34
C ALA A 93 -14.68 -3.99 26.89
N ASN A 94 -14.85 -4.18 25.57
CA ASN A 94 -15.44 -5.40 25.02
C ASN A 94 -14.60 -6.64 25.34
N LYS A 95 -13.27 -6.51 25.29
CA LYS A 95 -12.35 -7.59 25.68
C LYS A 95 -12.46 -7.92 27.17
N ASP A 96 -12.54 -6.92 28.03
CA ASP A 96 -12.70 -7.14 29.47
C ASP A 96 -14.04 -7.80 29.83
N LEU A 97 -15.12 -7.43 29.14
CA LEU A 97 -16.43 -8.06 29.28
C LEU A 97 -16.48 -9.50 28.75
N SER A 98 -15.59 -9.86 27.81
CA SER A 98 -15.50 -11.22 27.28
C SER A 98 -14.81 -12.20 28.24
N ASN A 99 -14.05 -11.69 29.22
CA ASN A 99 -13.41 -12.53 30.22
C ASN A 99 -14.45 -12.92 31.29
N PRO A 100 -14.61 -14.22 31.61
CA PRO A 100 -15.49 -14.63 32.70
C PRO A 100 -14.96 -14.08 34.03
N ARG A 101 -15.75 -13.21 34.67
CA ARG A 101 -15.42 -12.70 36.00
C ARG A 101 -15.85 -13.73 37.05
N PRO A 102 -14.95 -14.22 37.91
CA PRO A 102 -15.35 -15.13 38.98
C PRO A 102 -16.31 -14.40 39.92
N LEU A 103 -17.49 -14.98 40.10
CA LEU A 103 -18.46 -14.53 41.10
C LEU A 103 -17.93 -14.92 42.47
N ASP A 104 -17.58 -13.94 43.29
CA ASP A 104 -17.25 -14.17 44.69
C ASP A 104 -18.53 -14.47 45.48
N VAL A 105 -18.83 -15.76 45.63
CA VAL A 105 -20.00 -16.26 46.35
C VAL A 105 -19.85 -16.14 47.87
N THR A 106 -18.66 -15.84 48.41
CA THR A 106 -18.46 -15.79 49.86
C THR A 106 -19.15 -14.58 50.50
N ARG A 107 -19.25 -13.45 49.79
CA ARG A 107 -19.96 -12.25 50.26
C ARG A 107 -21.48 -12.41 50.30
N THR A 108 -22.07 -13.19 49.40
CA THR A 108 -23.53 -13.38 49.29
C THR A 108 -24.05 -14.54 50.15
N LEU A 109 -23.20 -15.54 50.44
CA LEU A 109 -23.57 -16.66 51.31
C LEU A 109 -23.52 -16.32 52.81
N ASN A 110 -22.78 -15.28 53.23
CA ASN A 110 -22.70 -14.88 54.64
C ASN A 110 -24.02 -14.36 55.26
N LYS A 111 -25.05 -14.10 54.44
CA LYS A 111 -26.38 -13.63 54.91
C LYS A 111 -27.54 -14.56 54.57
N THR A 112 -27.27 -15.71 53.94
CA THR A 112 -28.33 -16.63 53.52
C THR A 112 -28.10 -18.00 54.16
N PRO A 113 -28.91 -18.44 55.14
CA PRO A 113 -28.73 -19.75 55.74
C PRO A 113 -29.00 -20.86 54.71
N LEU A 114 -28.03 -21.77 54.53
CA LEU A 114 -28.19 -22.96 53.70
C LEU A 114 -29.08 -23.95 54.45
N ASN A 115 -30.36 -24.05 54.07
CA ASN A 115 -31.22 -25.14 54.52
C ASN A 115 -30.87 -26.40 53.73
N LEU A 116 -30.00 -27.23 54.29
CA LEU A 116 -29.77 -28.60 53.83
C LEU A 116 -30.96 -29.45 54.30
N ARG A 117 -31.69 -30.03 53.34
CA ARG A 117 -32.67 -31.10 53.58
C ARG A 117 -32.01 -32.46 53.46
#